data_AF-A0A0B8PLD9-F1
#
_entry.id   AF-A0A0B8PLD9-F1
#
_cell.length_a   1.000
_cell.length_b   1.000
_cell.length_c   1.000
_cell.angle_alpha   90.00
_cell.angle_beta   90.00
_cell.angle_gamma   90.00
#
_symmetry.space_group_name_H-M   'P 1'
#
loop_
_entity.id
_entity.type
_entity.pdbx_description
1 polymer ?
#
loop_
_entity_poly.entity_id
_entity_poly.type
_entity_poly.pdbx_seq_one_letter_code
_entity_poly.pdbx_strand_id
1 'polypeptide(L)'
;MKKLFKATSLLIFSSFTYAEVSTITGEEKGWVDSLLEFFGSSDEVDVSEGMDWGVLPGPFSNPEQGFGIGVAAVGLYAPQGTDSGNQLSTLTISGYASSEGTYGIGVDNTTFLNQNTWKLGLMARLSQTPSNYWGIGKDAAEMEANETEHEASICAFNLRFLISLLPVTS
;
A
#
# COMPACT_ATOMS: atom_id res chain seq x y z
N MET A 1 51.32 -22.38 -2.10
CA MET A 1 51.69 -20.97 -2.32
C MET A 1 50.55 -20.08 -1.83
N LYS A 2 50.82 -19.22 -0.85
CA LYS A 2 49.85 -18.32 -0.20
C LYS A 2 49.54 -17.14 -1.13
N LYS A 3 48.26 -16.77 -1.30
CA LYS A 3 47.86 -15.37 -1.55
C LYS A 3 46.55 -15.06 -0.82
N LEU A 4 46.69 -14.24 0.22
CA LEU A 4 45.66 -13.46 0.89
C LEU A 4 44.94 -12.56 -0.12
N PHE A 5 43.62 -12.41 -0.01
CA PHE A 5 42.94 -11.19 -0.46
C PHE A 5 41.94 -10.73 0.60
N LYS A 6 41.97 -9.41 0.82
CA LYS A 6 41.49 -8.69 1.99
C LYS A 6 39.97 -8.62 2.08
N ALA A 7 39.46 -8.75 3.30
CA ALA A 7 38.14 -8.28 3.69
C ALA A 7 38.07 -6.76 3.51
N THR A 8 37.14 -6.29 2.68
CA THR A 8 36.85 -4.86 2.51
C THR A 8 35.50 -4.62 3.14
N SER A 9 35.52 -4.04 4.34
CA SER A 9 34.32 -3.54 5.02
C SER A 9 33.76 -2.37 4.21
N LEU A 10 32.54 -2.51 3.70
CA LEU A 10 31.81 -1.46 3.00
C LEU A 10 30.95 -0.72 4.02
N LEU A 11 31.40 0.45 4.47
CA LEU A 11 30.60 1.40 5.23
C LEU A 11 29.58 2.05 4.29
N ILE A 12 28.31 1.67 4.41
CA ILE A 12 27.20 2.36 3.73
C ILE A 12 26.80 3.55 4.61
N PHE A 13 27.26 4.74 4.23
CA PHE A 13 26.65 6.00 4.66
C PHE A 13 25.36 6.19 3.86
N SER A 14 24.21 5.87 4.44
CA SER A 14 22.92 6.27 3.88
C SER A 14 22.64 7.71 4.28
N SER A 15 22.99 8.65 3.42
CA SER A 15 22.49 10.02 3.48
C SER A 15 20.97 9.99 3.27
N PHE A 16 20.21 10.37 4.29
CA PHE A 16 18.80 10.74 4.13
C PHE A 16 18.74 11.97 3.23
N THR A 17 18.39 11.79 1.96
CA THR A 17 17.95 12.90 1.11
C THR A 17 16.56 13.29 1.56
N TYR A 18 16.45 14.43 2.24
CA TYR A 18 15.17 15.09 2.48
C TYR A 18 14.67 15.59 1.13
N ALA A 19 13.54 15.08 0.64
CA ALA A 19 12.92 15.60 -0.57
C ALA A 19 12.24 16.92 -0.22
N GLU A 20 12.79 18.04 -0.70
CA GLU A 20 12.08 19.32 -0.62
C GLU A 20 10.91 19.31 -1.60
N VAL A 21 9.69 19.32 -1.07
CA VAL A 21 8.47 19.60 -1.82
C VAL A 21 8.54 21.06 -2.26
N SER A 22 8.83 21.27 -3.55
CA SER A 22 8.72 22.59 -4.15
C SER A 22 7.25 22.97 -4.25
N THR A 23 6.86 24.02 -3.52
CA THR A 23 5.54 24.63 -3.57
C THR A 23 5.33 25.18 -4.99
N ILE A 24 4.41 24.57 -5.74
CA ILE A 24 3.93 25.17 -6.99
C ILE A 24 3.03 26.33 -6.57
N THR A 25 3.52 27.55 -6.78
CA THR A 25 2.80 28.78 -6.52
C THR A 25 1.57 28.87 -7.43
N GLY A 26 0.41 28.51 -6.88
CA GLY A 26 -0.92 28.72 -7.43
C GLY A 26 -1.94 28.43 -6.33
N GLU A 27 -2.93 29.30 -6.15
CA GLU A 27 -4.01 29.20 -5.15
C GLU A 27 -4.99 28.04 -5.43
N GLU A 28 -4.50 26.86 -5.80
CA GLU A 28 -5.29 25.63 -5.84
C GLU A 28 -4.73 24.67 -4.78
N LYS A 29 -5.58 24.32 -3.82
CA LYS A 29 -5.25 23.39 -2.75
C LYS A 29 -4.68 22.09 -3.34
N GLY A 30 -3.44 21.77 -3.00
CA GLY A 30 -2.76 20.60 -3.56
C GLY A 30 -3.40 19.30 -3.09
N TRP A 31 -3.14 18.20 -3.82
CA TRP A 31 -3.53 16.86 -3.36
C TRP A 31 -2.84 16.51 -2.03
N VAL A 32 -1.62 17.01 -1.80
CA VAL A 32 -0.89 16.87 -0.53
C VAL A 32 -1.62 17.61 0.59
N ASP A 33 -2.04 18.85 0.37
CA ASP A 33 -2.78 19.62 1.37
C ASP A 33 -4.11 18.94 1.70
N SER A 34 -4.82 18.45 0.68
CA SER A 34 -6.07 17.69 0.86
C SER A 34 -5.87 16.41 1.67
N LEU A 35 -4.74 15.73 1.50
CA LEU A 35 -4.38 14.56 2.30
C LEU A 35 -3.97 14.90 3.72
N LEU A 36 -3.20 15.99 3.90
CA LEU A 36 -2.81 16.44 5.23
C LEU A 36 -4.04 16.83 6.03
N GLU A 37 -5.02 17.48 5.41
CA GLU A 37 -6.33 17.73 6.03
C GLU A 37 -7.03 16.41 6.38
N PHE A 38 -7.15 15.48 5.43
CA PHE A 38 -7.76 14.16 5.66
C PHE A 38 -7.11 13.36 6.82
N PHE A 39 -5.78 13.45 6.99
CA PHE A 39 -5.06 12.74 8.05
C PHE A 39 -4.84 13.54 9.35
N GLY A 40 -5.35 14.78 9.46
CA GLY A 40 -5.39 15.51 10.73
C GLY A 40 -4.72 16.89 10.77
N SER A 41 -4.73 17.66 9.67
CA SER A 41 -4.38 19.09 9.72
C SER A 41 -5.58 20.04 9.91
N SER A 42 -6.80 19.52 9.87
CA SER A 42 -8.03 20.21 10.29
C SER A 42 -8.66 19.48 11.48
N ASP A 43 -9.14 20.24 12.46
CA ASP A 43 -9.51 19.75 13.80
C ASP A 43 -10.68 18.73 13.86
N GLU A 44 -11.43 18.47 12.79
CA GLU A 44 -12.51 17.46 12.82
C GLU A 44 -12.63 16.73 11.48
N VAL A 45 -12.55 15.39 11.51
CA VAL A 45 -12.92 14.52 10.38
C VAL A 45 -14.44 14.58 10.22
N ASP A 46 -14.93 15.04 9.06
CA ASP A 46 -16.36 15.20 8.80
C ASP A 46 -16.95 14.01 8.03
N VAL A 47 -17.61 13.11 8.77
CA VAL A 47 -18.33 11.97 8.19
C VAL A 47 -19.84 12.20 8.14
N SER A 48 -20.32 13.45 8.23
CA SER A 48 -21.75 13.77 8.20
C SER A 48 -22.41 13.38 6.86
N GLU A 49 -21.67 13.45 5.76
CA GLU A 49 -22.09 12.97 4.44
C GLU A 49 -21.89 11.45 4.25
N GLY A 50 -21.51 10.75 5.31
CA GLY A 50 -21.36 9.29 5.38
C GLY A 50 -19.91 8.81 5.28
N MET A 51 -19.08 9.47 4.47
CA MET A 51 -17.66 9.14 4.35
C MET A 51 -16.82 10.35 3.96
N ASP A 52 -15.75 10.58 4.70
CA ASP A 52 -14.69 11.53 4.34
C ASP A 52 -13.64 10.79 3.50
N TRP A 53 -13.09 11.40 2.44
CA TRP A 53 -12.19 10.73 1.49
C TRP A 53 -10.89 11.50 1.27
N GLY A 54 -9.77 10.78 1.28
CA GLY A 54 -8.45 11.25 0.85
C GLY A 54 -7.89 10.41 -0.29
N VAL A 55 -7.19 11.03 -1.24
CA VAL A 55 -6.58 10.34 -2.40
C VAL A 55 -5.06 10.49 -2.39
N LEU A 56 -4.37 9.34 -2.37
CA LEU A 56 -2.93 9.16 -2.27
C LEU A 56 -2.34 8.65 -3.59
N PRO A 57 -2.05 9.52 -4.57
CA PRO A 57 -1.18 9.16 -5.69
C PRO A 57 0.29 9.13 -5.24
N GLY A 58 1.09 8.24 -5.81
CA GLY A 58 2.52 8.25 -5.54
C GLY A 58 3.34 7.30 -6.40
N PRO A 59 4.60 7.65 -6.67
CA PRO A 59 5.54 6.72 -7.26
C PRO A 59 6.00 5.68 -6.24
N PHE A 60 6.41 4.51 -6.72
CA PHE A 60 7.15 3.53 -5.95
C PHE A 60 8.27 2.93 -6.80
N SER A 61 9.26 2.33 -6.14
CA SER A 61 10.28 1.52 -6.82
C SER A 61 10.67 0.34 -5.94
N ASN A 62 10.74 -0.85 -6.53
CA ASN A 62 11.27 -2.03 -5.87
C ASN A 62 11.98 -2.96 -6.88
N PRO A 63 12.88 -3.85 -6.43
CA PRO A 63 13.65 -4.70 -7.35
C PRO A 63 12.84 -5.71 -8.16
N GLU A 64 11.63 -6.06 -7.71
CA GLU A 64 10.80 -7.09 -8.33
C GLU A 64 9.91 -6.52 -9.45
N GLN A 65 9.42 -5.29 -9.29
CA GLN A 65 8.46 -4.64 -10.18
C GLN A 65 9.04 -3.41 -10.87
N GLY A 66 10.28 -3.03 -10.57
CA GLY A 66 10.91 -1.84 -11.12
C GLY A 66 10.28 -0.56 -10.58
N PHE A 67 10.14 0.45 -11.44
CA PHE A 67 9.48 1.71 -11.12
C PHE A 67 7.98 1.60 -11.36
N GLY A 68 7.14 2.17 -10.51
CA GLY A 68 5.70 2.18 -10.73
C GLY A 68 5.01 3.39 -10.15
N ILE A 69 3.74 3.55 -10.53
CA ILE A 69 2.83 4.56 -10.00
C ILE A 69 1.64 3.83 -9.39
N GLY A 70 1.24 4.28 -8.20
CA GLY A 70 0.04 3.82 -7.53
C GLY A 70 -0.87 4.98 -7.16
N VAL A 71 -2.12 4.64 -6.92
CA VAL A 71 -3.11 5.53 -6.31
C VAL A 71 -3.91 4.74 -5.27
N ALA A 72 -4.23 5.37 -4.15
CA ALA A 72 -5.16 4.85 -3.16
C ALA A 72 -6.17 5.92 -2.76
N ALA A 73 -7.47 5.60 -2.85
CA ALA A 73 -8.52 6.39 -2.21
C ALA A 73 -8.82 5.75 -0.85
N VAL A 74 -8.68 6.53 0.22
CA VAL A 74 -8.92 6.12 1.60
C VAL A 74 -10.13 6.88 2.09
N GLY A 75 -11.13 6.16 2.57
CA GLY A 75 -12.35 6.71 3.13
C GLY A 75 -12.44 6.43 4.62
N LEU A 76 -12.80 7.43 5.42
CA LEU A 76 -13.14 7.29 6.83
C LEU A 76 -14.65 7.37 7.02
N TYR A 77 -15.23 6.45 7.79
CA TYR A 77 -16.66 6.44 8.04
C TYR A 77 -16.99 5.95 9.46
N ALA A 78 -18.18 6.33 9.94
CA ALA A 78 -18.69 5.93 11.25
C ALA A 78 -19.96 5.05 11.09
N PRO A 79 -19.83 3.71 11.06
CA PRO A 79 -20.95 2.81 10.74
C PRO A 79 -22.13 2.88 11.74
N GLN A 80 -21.87 3.29 12.98
CA GLN A 80 -22.89 3.47 14.02
C GLN A 80 -23.03 4.94 14.45
N GLY A 81 -22.56 5.88 13.62
CA GLY A 81 -22.47 7.31 13.94
C GLY A 81 -21.22 7.66 14.76
N THR A 82 -20.82 8.93 14.71
CA THR A 82 -19.63 9.48 15.41
C THR A 82 -19.79 9.45 16.92
N ASP A 83 -21.02 9.60 17.43
CA ASP A 83 -21.33 9.58 18.87
C ASP A 83 -21.27 8.18 19.51
N SER A 84 -21.01 7.13 18.71
CA SER A 84 -21.03 5.74 19.17
C SER A 84 -19.86 5.32 20.08
N GLY A 85 -18.84 6.17 20.22
CA GLY A 85 -17.59 5.85 20.93
C GLY A 85 -16.68 4.87 20.17
N ASN A 86 -17.02 4.54 18.92
CA ASN A 86 -16.15 3.78 18.03
C ASN A 86 -15.06 4.69 17.43
N GLN A 87 -13.89 4.12 17.17
CA GLN A 87 -12.93 4.69 16.24
C GLN A 87 -13.54 4.73 14.83
N LEU A 88 -13.08 5.69 14.02
CA LEU A 88 -13.46 5.73 12.61
C LEU A 88 -13.03 4.45 11.90
N SER A 89 -13.95 3.92 11.10
CA SER A 89 -13.70 2.78 10.22
C SER A 89 -13.06 3.27 8.93
N THR A 90 -12.33 2.40 8.25
CA THR A 90 -11.57 2.75 7.05
C THR A 90 -11.93 1.86 5.88
N LEU A 91 -12.07 2.45 4.69
CA LEU A 91 -12.16 1.76 3.42
C LEU A 91 -11.09 2.30 2.47
N THR A 92 -10.18 1.45 2.04
CA THR A 92 -9.14 1.79 1.06
C THR A 92 -9.42 1.07 -0.25
N ILE A 93 -9.42 1.81 -1.35
CA ILE A 93 -9.43 1.27 -2.71
C ILE A 93 -8.12 1.70 -3.36
N SER A 94 -7.37 0.75 -3.92
CA SER A 94 -6.07 1.04 -4.51
C SER A 94 -5.89 0.41 -5.88
N GLY A 95 -5.00 1.01 -6.66
CA GLY A 95 -4.57 0.50 -7.96
C GLY A 95 -3.14 0.92 -8.26
N TYR A 96 -2.40 0.11 -9.02
CA TYR A 96 -1.03 0.41 -9.40
C TYR A 96 -0.64 -0.25 -10.73
N ALA A 97 0.40 0.30 -11.36
CA ALA A 97 1.08 -0.28 -12.51
C ALA A 97 2.59 0.03 -12.44
N SER A 98 3.41 -0.79 -13.10
CA SER A 98 4.87 -0.73 -13.01
C SER A 98 5.58 -0.94 -14.36
N SER A 99 6.86 -0.60 -14.42
CA SER A 99 7.72 -0.68 -15.60
C SER A 99 8.01 -2.12 -16.02
N GLU A 100 8.04 -3.05 -15.06
CA GLU A 100 8.17 -4.49 -15.32
C GLU A 100 6.82 -5.14 -15.67
N GLY A 101 5.81 -4.34 -16.05
CA GLY A 101 4.52 -4.83 -16.53
C GLY A 101 3.58 -5.37 -15.46
N THR A 102 3.94 -5.31 -14.17
CA THR A 102 3.05 -5.71 -13.07
C THR A 102 2.00 -4.63 -12.83
N TYR A 103 0.74 -5.03 -12.64
CA TYR A 103 -0.37 -4.16 -12.25
C TYR A 103 -1.35 -4.86 -11.31
N GLY A 104 -2.10 -4.08 -10.55
CA GLY A 104 -3.09 -4.66 -9.66
C GLY A 104 -4.04 -3.65 -9.04
N ILE A 105 -5.11 -4.18 -8.45
CA ILE A 105 -6.12 -3.44 -7.70
C ILE A 105 -6.37 -4.10 -6.35
N GLY A 106 -6.78 -3.30 -5.38
CA GLY A 106 -7.03 -3.77 -4.03
C GLY A 106 -8.19 -3.03 -3.37
N VAL A 107 -8.87 -3.74 -2.47
CA VAL A 107 -9.80 -3.17 -1.50
C VAL A 107 -9.40 -3.68 -0.13
N ASP A 108 -9.28 -2.77 0.84
CA ASP A 108 -9.06 -3.09 2.25
C ASP A 108 -10.10 -2.34 3.09
N ASN A 109 -10.82 -3.04 3.93
CA ASN A 109 -11.81 -2.48 4.83
C ASN A 109 -11.53 -2.92 6.26
N THR A 110 -11.61 -1.97 7.17
CA THR A 110 -11.63 -2.21 8.60
C THR A 110 -12.82 -1.49 9.22
N THR A 111 -13.77 -2.25 9.77
CA THR A 111 -14.95 -1.72 10.45
C THR A 111 -14.83 -1.94 11.97
N PHE A 112 -15.00 -0.88 12.75
CA PHE A 112 -15.15 -0.94 14.21
C PHE A 112 -16.62 -0.83 14.61
N LEU A 113 -17.05 -1.70 15.53
CA LEU A 113 -18.43 -1.80 15.99
C LEU A 113 -18.47 -2.02 17.52
N ASN A 114 -19.60 -1.65 18.12
CA ASN A 114 -19.91 -1.88 19.52
C ASN A 114 -18.83 -1.34 20.47
N GLN A 115 -18.59 -0.02 20.44
CA GLN A 115 -17.59 0.67 21.26
C GLN A 115 -16.19 0.04 21.13
N ASN A 116 -15.77 -0.22 19.89
CA ASN A 116 -14.51 -0.89 19.53
C ASN A 116 -14.37 -2.34 20.01
N THR A 117 -15.45 -2.96 20.48
CA THR A 117 -15.42 -4.35 20.94
C THR A 117 -15.28 -5.32 19.77
N TRP A 118 -15.90 -5.02 18.62
CA TRP A 118 -15.82 -5.85 17.43
C TRP A 118 -15.06 -5.12 16.32
N LYS A 119 -14.12 -5.83 15.70
CA LYS A 119 -13.40 -5.35 14.52
C LYS A 119 -13.54 -6.36 13.39
N LEU A 120 -14.16 -5.91 12.30
CA LEU A 120 -14.28 -6.66 11.04
C LEU A 120 -13.19 -6.16 10.11
N GLY A 121 -12.45 -7.09 9.49
CA GLY A 121 -11.49 -6.79 8.45
C GLY A 121 -11.82 -7.55 7.18
N LEU A 122 -11.79 -6.88 6.04
CA LEU A 122 -11.91 -7.50 4.72
C LEU A 122 -10.80 -6.97 3.83
N MET A 123 -10.12 -7.86 3.12
CA MET A 123 -9.09 -7.50 2.16
C MET A 123 -9.28 -8.35 0.91
N ALA A 124 -9.31 -7.70 -0.24
CA ALA A 124 -9.33 -8.35 -1.54
C ALA A 124 -8.26 -7.70 -2.43
N ARG A 125 -7.47 -8.50 -3.14
CA ARG A 125 -6.50 -8.00 -4.12
C ARG A 125 -6.50 -8.87 -5.36
N LEU A 126 -6.34 -8.21 -6.51
CA LEU A 126 -6.14 -8.84 -7.80
C LEU A 126 -4.91 -8.21 -8.44
N SER A 127 -3.95 -9.01 -8.88
CA SER A 127 -2.78 -8.50 -9.58
C SER A 127 -2.31 -9.45 -10.67
N GLN A 128 -1.65 -8.89 -11.67
CA GLN A 128 -1.00 -9.63 -12.74
C GLN A 128 0.46 -9.24 -12.80
N THR A 129 1.32 -10.25 -12.90
CA THR A 129 2.78 -10.11 -12.92
C THR A 129 3.33 -10.93 -14.07
N PRO A 130 4.06 -10.32 -15.02
CA PRO A 130 4.81 -11.07 -16.02
C PRO A 130 5.81 -12.01 -15.35
N SER A 131 5.93 -13.23 -15.86
CA SER A 131 6.80 -14.28 -15.34
C SER A 131 7.40 -15.05 -16.50
N ASN A 132 8.72 -15.15 -16.52
CA ASN A 132 9.44 -15.90 -17.54
C ASN A 132 9.71 -17.33 -17.03
N TYR A 133 9.61 -18.30 -17.94
CA TYR A 133 9.88 -19.71 -17.65
C TYR A 133 10.88 -20.27 -18.66
N TRP A 134 11.92 -20.96 -18.19
CA TRP A 134 13.00 -21.50 -19.03
C TRP A 134 13.08 -23.03 -19.03
N GLY A 135 12.03 -23.73 -18.58
CA GLY A 135 12.03 -25.20 -18.51
C GLY A 135 12.69 -25.81 -17.26
N ILE A 136 12.78 -27.14 -17.22
CA ILE A 136 13.34 -27.90 -16.08
C ILE A 136 14.79 -28.28 -16.37
N GLY A 137 15.70 -27.90 -15.48
CA GLY A 137 17.11 -28.28 -15.55
C GLY A 137 18.03 -27.15 -16.02
N LYS A 138 19.31 -27.24 -15.64
CA LYS A 138 20.31 -26.18 -15.88
C LYS A 138 20.49 -25.87 -17.37
N ASP A 139 20.54 -26.90 -18.21
CA ASP A 139 20.76 -26.75 -19.65
C ASP A 139 19.61 -26.01 -20.35
N ALA A 140 18.38 -26.14 -19.83
CA ALA A 140 17.22 -25.43 -20.35
C ALA A 140 17.23 -23.94 -19.96
N ALA A 141 17.72 -23.62 -18.75
CA ALA A 141 17.87 -22.26 -18.24
C ALA A 141 19.00 -21.45 -18.92
N GLU A 142 19.99 -22.12 -19.52
CA GLU A 142 21.08 -21.47 -20.25
C GLU A 142 20.73 -21.20 -21.73
N MET A 143 19.59 -21.67 -22.22
CA MET A 143 19.12 -21.46 -23.59
C MET A 143 18.02 -20.39 -23.64
N GLU A 144 18.37 -19.19 -24.09
CA GLU A 144 17.42 -18.07 -24.31
C GLU A 144 16.23 -18.46 -25.21
N ALA A 145 16.43 -19.40 -26.15
CA ALA A 145 15.37 -19.90 -27.03
C ALA A 145 14.26 -20.70 -26.30
N ASN A 146 14.49 -21.11 -25.05
CA ASN A 146 13.50 -21.79 -24.21
C ASN A 146 12.68 -20.84 -23.34
N GLU A 147 12.92 -19.53 -23.40
CA GLU A 147 12.14 -18.55 -22.64
C GLU A 147 10.70 -18.52 -23.15
N THR A 148 9.76 -18.81 -22.26
CA THR A 148 8.34 -18.62 -22.50
C THR A 148 7.79 -17.58 -21.52
N GLU A 149 7.18 -16.54 -22.07
CA GLU A 149 6.51 -15.50 -21.30
C GLU A 149 5.16 -16.01 -20.81
N HIS A 150 4.91 -15.90 -19.51
CA HIS A 150 3.67 -16.28 -18.86
C HIS A 150 3.20 -15.16 -17.94
N GLU A 151 1.89 -14.97 -17.83
CA GLU A 151 1.32 -14.04 -16.87
C GLU A 151 0.87 -14.79 -15.62
N ALA A 152 1.40 -14.40 -14.46
CA ALA A 152 0.92 -14.87 -13.17
C ALA A 152 -0.22 -13.97 -12.69
N SER A 153 -1.43 -14.53 -12.57
CA SER A 153 -2.57 -13.86 -11.96
C SER A 153 -2.72 -14.27 -10.50
N ILE A 154 -2.65 -13.29 -9.59
CA ILE A 154 -2.81 -13.50 -8.15
C ILE A 154 -4.14 -12.90 -7.70
N CYS A 155 -4.95 -13.73 -7.05
CA CYS A 155 -6.15 -13.31 -6.34
C CYS A 155 -6.00 -13.65 -4.86
N ALA A 156 -6.09 -12.64 -4.00
CA ALA A 156 -6.01 -12.79 -2.56
C ALA A 156 -7.28 -12.26 -1.91
N PHE A 157 -7.87 -13.06 -1.02
CA PHE A 157 -9.02 -12.68 -0.22
C PHE A 157 -8.77 -13.05 1.24
N ASN A 158 -8.97 -12.10 2.15
CA ASN A 158 -8.78 -12.29 3.57
C ASN A 158 -9.93 -11.65 4.35
N LEU A 159 -10.56 -12.43 5.22
CA LEU A 159 -11.61 -11.98 6.14
C LEU A 159 -11.11 -12.17 7.57
N ARG A 160 -11.26 -11.14 8.40
CA ARG A 160 -10.81 -11.12 9.79
C ARG A 160 -11.95 -10.67 10.69
N PHE A 161 -12.05 -11.35 11.82
CA PHE A 161 -12.98 -11.00 12.88
C PHE A 161 -12.21 -10.98 14.20
N LEU A 162 -12.29 -9.87 14.93
CA LEU A 162 -11.64 -9.71 16.22
C LEU A 162 -12.66 -9.23 17.26
N ILE A 163 -12.50 -9.74 18.48
CA ILE A 163 -13.27 -9.33 19.66
C ILE A 163 -12.27 -8.83 20.71
N SER A 164 -12.51 -7.64 21.25
CA SER A 164 -11.81 -7.16 22.45
C SER A 164 -12.43 -7.81 23.69
N LEU A 165 -11.59 -8.40 24.55
CA LEU A 165 -12.02 -9.05 25.79
C LEU A 165 -11.87 -8.16 27.03
N LEU A 166 -11.14 -7.05 26.90
CA LEU A 166 -10.96 -6.09 27.98
C LEU A 166 -11.81 -4.85 27.70
N PRO A 167 -12.42 -4.25 28.75
CA PRO A 167 -13.07 -2.95 28.60
C PRO A 167 -12.01 -1.93 28.17
N VAL A 168 -12.34 -1.15 27.13
CA VAL A 168 -11.57 0.03 26.73
C VAL A 168 -11.57 0.98 27.93
N THR A 169 -10.42 1.12 28.60
CA THR A 169 -10.22 2.16 29.60
C THR A 169 -10.03 3.47 28.85
N SER A 170 -10.98 4.40 29.05
CA SER A 170 -10.95 5.77 28.54
C SER A 170 -9.77 6.57 29.08
#